data_AF-A0A3P7MI26-F1
#
_entry.id   AF-A0A3P7MI26-F1
#
_cell.length_a   1.000
_cell.length_b   1.000
_cell.length_c   1.000
_cell.angle_alpha   90.00
_cell.angle_beta   90.00
_cell.angle_gamma   90.00
#
_symmetry.space_group_name_H-M   'P 1'
#
loop_
_entity.id
_entity.type
_entity.pdbx_description
1 polymer ?
#
loop_
_entity_poly.entity_id
_entity_poly.type
_entity_poly.pdbx_seq_one_letter_code
_entity_poly.pdbx_strand_id
1 'polypeptide(L)'
;MENVNVIVEAPASAAATVPATTYLAFEPITLVPFQRKLIAVERLTSAEIEWLDAYHGLVRRELIARIAQDAGGDGHLSPARQRTRDWLLRQTEPIRASA
;
A
#
# COMPACT_ATOMS: atom_id res chain seq x y z
N MET A 1 5.53 -5.03 -13.61
CA MET A 1 4.68 -4.94 -12.40
C MET A 1 3.24 -4.85 -12.88
N GLU A 2 2.32 -5.51 -12.20
CA GLU A 2 0.91 -5.62 -12.61
C GLU A 2 0.01 -5.53 -11.37
N ASN A 3 -1.01 -4.68 -11.44
CA ASN A 3 -2.03 -4.52 -10.41
C ASN A 3 -3.41 -4.55 -11.06
N VAL A 4 -4.38 -5.14 -10.37
CA VAL A 4 -5.81 -4.98 -10.66
C VAL A 4 -6.33 -3.80 -9.86
N ASN A 5 -7.04 -2.89 -10.53
CA ASN A 5 -7.63 -1.70 -9.94
C ASN A 5 -9.11 -1.60 -10.31
N VAL A 6 -9.89 -0.97 -9.45
CA VAL A 6 -11.28 -0.59 -9.72
C VAL A 6 -11.36 0.91 -10.05
N ILE A 7 -12.28 1.27 -10.93
CA ILE A 7 -12.56 2.67 -11.27
C ILE A 7 -13.50 3.24 -10.20
N VAL A 8 -13.12 4.38 -9.64
CA VAL A 8 -13.88 5.11 -8.61
C VAL A 8 -14.04 6.57 -9.00
N GLU A 9 -14.94 7.29 -8.35
CA GLU A 9 -14.96 8.76 -8.47
C GLU A 9 -13.70 9.35 -7.83
N ALA A 10 -13.06 10.27 -8.53
CA ALA A 10 -11.86 10.93 -8.03
C ALA A 10 -12.23 11.85 -6.84
N PRO A 11 -11.36 11.94 -5.81
CA PRO A 11 -11.53 12.94 -4.76
C PRO A 11 -11.62 14.35 -5.36
N ALA A 12 -12.41 15.21 -4.73
CA ALA A 12 -12.52 16.61 -5.14
C ALA A 12 -11.13 17.27 -5.17
N SER A 13 -10.74 17.77 -6.34
CA SER A 13 -9.45 18.39 -6.58
C SER A 13 -9.63 19.87 -6.93
N ALA A 14 -8.80 20.73 -6.34
CA ALA A 14 -8.72 22.14 -6.72
C ALA A 14 -8.23 22.33 -8.18
N ALA A 15 -7.70 21.28 -8.81
CA ALA A 15 -7.26 21.28 -10.20
C ALA A 15 -8.35 20.86 -11.20
N ALA A 16 -9.59 20.63 -10.75
CA ALA A 16 -10.72 20.37 -11.65
C ALA A 16 -10.93 21.58 -12.58
N THR A 17 -10.68 21.39 -13.87
CA THR A 17 -10.71 22.46 -14.88
C THR A 17 -12.09 22.70 -15.47
N VAL A 18 -13.00 21.72 -15.34
CA VAL A 18 -14.36 21.82 -15.86
C VAL A 18 -15.36 21.81 -14.71
N PRO A 19 -16.10 22.92 -14.50
CA PRO A 19 -17.19 22.97 -13.53
C PRO A 19 -18.22 21.87 -13.81
N ALA A 20 -18.73 21.22 -12.76
CA ALA A 20 -19.76 20.18 -12.82
C ALA A 20 -19.37 18.88 -13.56
N THR A 21 -18.08 18.61 -13.79
CA THR A 21 -17.61 17.31 -14.29
C THR A 21 -17.10 16.43 -13.15
N THR A 22 -17.57 15.18 -13.10
CA THR A 22 -17.02 14.13 -12.22
C THR A 22 -15.79 13.51 -12.87
N TYR A 23 -14.64 13.63 -12.20
CA TYR A 23 -13.42 12.95 -12.61
C TYR A 23 -13.36 11.55 -12.01
N LEU A 24 -12.65 10.63 -12.67
CA LEU A 24 -12.48 9.25 -12.23
C LEU A 24 -11.04 9.00 -11.77
N ALA A 25 -10.88 8.08 -10.83
CA ALA A 25 -9.61 7.62 -10.31
C ALA A 25 -9.58 6.09 -10.22
N PHE A 26 -8.42 5.55 -9.82
CA PHE A 26 -8.22 4.13 -9.60
C PHE A 26 -7.99 3.84 -8.13
N GLU A 27 -8.63 2.80 -7.63
CA GLU A 27 -8.38 2.22 -6.31
C GLU A 27 -7.81 0.81 -6.46
N PRO A 28 -6.71 0.47 -5.76
CA PRO A 28 -6.05 -0.83 -5.94
C PRO A 28 -6.81 -1.97 -5.26
N ILE A 29 -7.07 -3.04 -6.02
CA ILE A 29 -7.55 -4.33 -5.47
C ILE A 29 -6.34 -5.20 -5.09
N THR A 30 -5.28 -5.15 -5.89
CA THR A 30 -4.03 -5.86 -5.57
C THR A 30 -3.34 -5.18 -4.40
N LEU A 31 -3.21 -5.90 -3.28
CA LEU A 31 -2.50 -5.47 -2.08
C LEU A 31 -1.23 -6.31 -1.86
N VAL A 32 -0.15 -5.97 -2.54
CA VAL A 32 1.16 -6.62 -2.42
C VAL A 32 2.24 -5.53 -2.45
N PRO A 33 3.20 -5.50 -1.50
CA PRO A 33 4.18 -4.43 -1.49
C PRO A 33 5.14 -4.53 -2.67
N PHE A 34 5.49 -3.38 -3.24
CA PHE A 34 6.59 -3.27 -4.17
C PHE A 34 7.93 -3.68 -3.54
N GLN A 35 8.79 -4.36 -4.31
CA GLN A 35 10.12 -4.77 -3.84
C GLN A 35 11.04 -3.55 -3.71
N ARG A 36 11.21 -3.07 -2.47
CA ARG A 36 11.99 -1.86 -2.12
C ARG A 36 13.41 -1.87 -2.69
N LYS A 37 14.07 -3.03 -2.73
CA LYS A 37 15.46 -3.16 -3.22
C LYS A 37 15.63 -2.95 -4.72
N LEU A 38 14.54 -2.98 -5.49
CA LEU A 38 14.56 -2.80 -6.95
C LEU A 38 14.12 -1.40 -7.38
N ILE A 39 13.91 -0.48 -6.44
CA ILE A 39 13.48 0.88 -6.70
C ILE A 39 14.72 1.78 -6.67
N ALA A 40 15.01 2.44 -7.79
CA ALA A 40 15.98 3.54 -7.86
C ALA A 40 15.34 4.81 -7.30
N VAL A 41 15.35 4.94 -5.97
CA VAL A 41 14.63 6.00 -5.22
C VAL A 41 15.06 7.40 -5.66
N GLU A 42 16.32 7.58 -6.02
CA GLU A 42 16.90 8.82 -6.53
C GLU A 42 16.29 9.31 -7.86
N ARG A 43 15.54 8.44 -8.55
CA ARG A 43 14.82 8.77 -9.79
C ARG A 43 13.34 9.10 -9.56
N LEU A 44 12.86 9.04 -8.33
CA LEU A 44 11.47 9.31 -7.99
C LEU A 44 11.28 10.75 -7.52
N THR A 45 10.16 11.33 -7.90
CA THR A 45 9.68 12.59 -7.35
C THR A 45 9.16 12.40 -5.92
N SER A 46 9.09 13.49 -5.15
CA SER A 46 8.52 13.45 -3.79
C SER A 46 7.09 12.91 -3.75
N ALA A 47 6.29 13.19 -4.78
CA ALA A 47 4.91 12.73 -4.92
C ALA A 47 4.83 11.22 -5.20
N GLU A 48 5.72 10.67 -6.05
CA GLU A 48 5.80 9.23 -6.29
C GLU A 48 6.24 8.48 -5.03
N ILE A 49 7.19 9.03 -4.27
CA ILE A 49 7.59 8.48 -2.98
C ILE A 49 6.42 8.51 -1.99
N GLU A 50 5.67 9.63 -1.93
CA GLU A 50 4.48 9.74 -1.09
C GLU A 50 3.43 8.70 -1.42
N TRP A 51 3.19 8.51 -2.72
CA TRP A 51 2.24 7.52 -3.22
C TRP A 51 2.67 6.09 -2.90
N LEU A 52 3.96 5.76 -3.06
CA LEU A 52 4.49 4.44 -2.70
C LEU A 52 4.37 4.18 -1.19
N ASP A 53 4.69 5.16 -0.36
CA ASP A 53 4.56 5.04 1.10
C ASP A 53 3.10 4.89 1.52
N ALA A 54 2.18 5.65 0.91
CA ALA A 54 0.75 5.53 1.15
C ALA A 54 0.23 4.15 0.72
N TYR A 55 0.67 3.63 -0.43
CA TYR A 55 0.31 2.30 -0.91
C TYR A 55 0.86 1.20 0.01
N HIS A 56 2.13 1.27 0.43
CA HIS A 56 2.70 0.33 1.42
C HIS A 56 1.99 0.40 2.77
N GLY A 57 1.58 1.60 3.20
CA GLY A 57 0.77 1.80 4.39
C GLY A 57 -0.61 1.14 4.30
N LEU A 58 -1.29 1.28 3.16
CA LEU A 58 -2.55 0.58 2.86
C LEU A 58 -2.36 -0.94 2.93
N VAL A 59 -1.38 -1.47 2.19
CA VAL A 59 -1.06 -2.91 2.17
C VAL A 59 -0.77 -3.44 3.59
N ARG A 60 0.04 -2.72 4.36
CA ARG A 60 0.36 -3.07 5.76
C ARG A 60 -0.92 -3.15 6.59
N ARG A 61 -1.73 -2.11 6.57
CA ARG A 61 -2.93 -2.01 7.41
C ARG A 61 -3.90 -3.16 7.14
N GLU A 62 -4.27 -3.37 5.89
CA GLU A 62 -5.27 -4.37 5.51
C GLU A 62 -4.77 -5.80 5.78
N LEU A 63 -3.53 -6.11 5.39
CA LEU A 63 -3.01 -7.46 5.52
C LEU A 63 -2.62 -7.82 6.96
N ILE A 64 -2.15 -6.87 7.77
CA ILE A 64 -1.89 -7.14 9.21
C ILE A 64 -3.19 -7.44 9.93
N ALA A 65 -4.25 -6.68 9.66
CA ALA A 65 -5.58 -6.95 10.22
C ALA A 65 -6.06 -8.35 9.83
N ARG A 66 -5.88 -8.75 8.56
CA ARG A 66 -6.26 -10.10 8.10
C ARG A 66 -5.42 -11.19 8.74
N ILE A 67 -4.10 -11.01 8.88
CA ILE A 67 -3.21 -11.99 9.51
C ILE A 67 -3.56 -12.15 11.00
N ALA A 68 -3.92 -11.08 11.70
CA ALA A 68 -4.30 -11.14 13.11
C ALA A 68 -5.52 -12.06 13.36
N GLN A 69 -6.44 -12.15 12.40
CA GLN A 69 -7.60 -13.05 12.46
C GLN A 69 -7.24 -14.54 12.37
N ASP A 70 -6.02 -14.87 11.92
CA ASP A 70 -5.54 -16.25 11.84
C ASP A 70 -4.91 -16.73 13.16
N ALA A 71 -4.95 -15.92 14.22
CA ALA A 71 -4.52 -16.32 15.55
C ALA A 71 -5.43 -17.42 16.12
N GLY A 72 -4.84 -18.36 16.86
CA GLY A 72 -5.57 -19.39 17.58
C GLY A 72 -6.43 -18.80 18.71
N GLY A 73 -7.23 -19.65 19.37
CA GLY A 73 -8.03 -19.24 20.53
C GLY A 73 -7.19 -18.73 21.72
N ASP A 74 -5.89 -19.00 21.71
CA ASP A 74 -4.89 -18.50 22.67
C ASP A 74 -4.24 -17.17 22.24
N GLY A 75 -4.68 -16.57 21.13
CA GLY A 75 -4.16 -15.32 20.59
C GLY A 75 -2.81 -15.44 19.87
N HIS A 76 -2.27 -16.64 19.70
CA HIS A 76 -0.97 -16.85 19.07
C HIS A 76 -1.09 -17.17 17.58
N LEU A 77 -0.21 -16.58 16.77
CA LEU A 77 -0.05 -16.95 15.37
C LEU A 77 0.79 -18.22 15.26
N SER A 78 0.49 -19.06 14.26
CA SER A 78 1.40 -20.13 13.90
C SER A 78 2.78 -19.56 13.51
N PRO A 79 3.88 -20.32 13.67
CA PRO A 79 5.22 -19.85 13.30
C PRO A 79 5.32 -19.37 11.85
N ALA A 80 4.57 -20.01 10.93
CA ALA A 80 4.52 -19.60 9.53
C ALA A 80 3.84 -18.24 9.37
N ARG A 81 2.69 -18.01 10.02
CA ARG A 81 2.00 -16.72 9.97
C ARG A 81 2.78 -15.60 10.65
N GLN A 82 3.50 -15.90 11.73
CA GLN A 82 4.39 -14.94 12.36
C GLN A 82 5.51 -14.49 11.40
N ARG A 83 6.13 -15.42 10.67
CA ARG A 83 7.12 -15.06 9.62
C ARG A 83 6.51 -14.21 8.51
N THR A 84 5.30 -14.53 8.04
CA THR A 84 4.60 -13.72 7.03
C THR A 84 4.35 -12.30 7.54
N ARG A 85 3.87 -12.15 8.78
CA ARG A 85 3.64 -10.85 9.42
C ARG A 85 4.93 -10.04 9.50
N ASP A 86 5.99 -10.65 10.01
CA ASP A 86 7.26 -9.96 10.22
C ASP A 86 7.92 -9.58 8.88
N TRP A 87 7.77 -10.43 7.85
CA TRP A 87 8.18 -10.09 6.48
C TRP A 87 7.39 -8.89 5.94
N LEU A 88 6.07 -8.90 6.08
CA LEU A 88 5.20 -7.83 5.59
C LEU A 88 5.56 -6.49 6.25
N LEU A 89 5.78 -6.48 7.57
CA LEU A 89 6.18 -5.29 8.32
C LEU A 89 7.50 -4.70 7.78
N ARG A 90 8.48 -5.53 7.39
CA ARG A 90 9.73 -5.04 6.79
C ARG A 90 9.55 -4.55 5.35
N GLN A 91 8.73 -5.24 4.55
CA GLN A 91 8.55 -4.88 3.14
C GLN A 91 7.67 -3.65 2.93
N THR A 92 6.96 -3.20 3.96
CA THR A 92 6.06 -2.04 3.92
C THR A 92 6.54 -0.89 4.80
N GLU A 93 7.81 -0.84 5.21
CA GLU A 93 8.32 0.36 5.89
C GLU A 93 8.47 1.49 4.87
N PRO A 94 8.25 2.75 5.28
CA PRO A 94 8.38 3.89 4.39
C PRO A 94 9.73 3.91 3.66
N ILE A 95 9.70 4.19 2.37
CA ILE A 95 10.87 4.42 1.54
C ILE A 95 11.61 5.67 2.03
N ARG A 96 10.88 6.65 2.58
CA ARG A 96 11.41 7.89 3.18
C ARG A 96 12.34 7.71 4.40
N ALA A 97 12.61 6.47 4.85
CA ALA A 97 13.35 6.18 6.07
C ALA A 97 14.73 5.49 5.87
N SER A 98 15.32 5.55 4.67
CA SER A 98 16.66 4.99 4.45
C SER A 98 17.56 5.99 3.72
N ALA A 99 18.09 6.93 4.51
CA ALA A 99 19.31 7.68 4.20
C ALA A 99 20.51 6.98 4.85
#